data_AF-A0A261QBB9-F1
#
_entry.id   AF-A0A261QBB9-F1
#
_cell.length_a   1.000
_cell.length_b   1.000
_cell.length_c   1.000
_cell.angle_alpha   90.00
_cell.angle_beta   90.00
_cell.angle_gamma   90.00
#
_symmetry.space_group_name_H-M   'P 1'
#
loop_
_entity.id
_entity.type
_entity.pdbx_description
1 polymer ?
#
loop_
_entity_poly.entity_id
_entity_poly.type
_entity_poly.pdbx_seq_one_letter_code
_entity_poly.pdbx_strand_id
1 'polypeptide(L)'
;MAFLFCLKKLNFSFISFIHTATTHLLALRTVFLQHQFSTLFLLGILALAIFRWIYYLTQYAPYIDELYSYYNCSKPGFLLTLVYYQKGNNHVFYNLINALLDTSLINPLVLIRGVSLVYFLLTLVLVYTYSLKKWGLLCSLFTTLTVLILPLSSQFAHHGRGYTLISLLALLSAFSVRAWLKSFQPFYLHLLVFCTVLGAYTIPVYIYTFLGLLLFIAYTLLKNRLYQHLPAIIWTGLAIGLGIFFLYLPIFLFNGWDVLFQANSFFEKLSVFEIITNVYEKTFLRRWHALFFWQQLTFVVVLLAIIIVGYRYRNRLLFHLFSDNAWAILFLCGILGGMIVVALQGIIPGGRVWTYLGVWLSLALGNFLYQLLRANVPPKLLWIGMAIGLLLLSVYSFRVYQDAISNLYFPGSGNLSRTTQQLARQFVRTSPKRIFVSEYHMLHMILFEKDVQASNSLIVDMNQPLPVRYDYLILSPDQTVPSYPNYHKILALSHRGALVYKVYQPIP
;
A
#
# COMPACT_ATOMS: atom_id res chain seq x y z
N MET A 1 1.89 -21.15 24.05
CA MET A 1 2.70 -22.40 24.05
C MET A 1 3.02 -22.90 22.64
N ALA A 2 2.05 -23.22 21.78
CA ALA A 2 2.30 -23.75 20.43
C ALA A 2 3.20 -22.86 19.54
N PHE A 3 2.99 -21.54 19.55
CA PHE A 3 3.84 -20.60 18.80
C PHE A 3 5.29 -20.62 19.30
N LEU A 4 5.49 -20.60 20.62
CA LEU A 4 6.81 -20.70 21.24
C LEU A 4 7.50 -22.04 20.92
N PHE A 5 6.75 -23.13 20.83
CA PHE A 5 7.28 -24.43 20.40
C PHE A 5 7.77 -24.39 18.95
N CYS A 6 7.02 -23.77 18.03
CA CYS A 6 7.45 -23.60 16.65
C CYS A 6 8.71 -22.73 16.56
N LEU A 7 8.77 -21.62 17.31
CA LEU A 7 9.96 -20.78 17.41
C LEU A 7 11.18 -21.55 17.96
N LYS A 8 10.98 -22.40 18.97
CA LYS A 8 12.03 -23.28 19.49
C LYS A 8 12.54 -24.26 18.43
N LYS A 9 11.67 -24.85 17.61
CA LYS A 9 12.06 -25.74 16.49
C LYS A 9 12.85 -25.01 15.40
N LEU A 10 12.69 -23.69 15.29
CA LEU A 10 13.46 -22.85 14.39
C LEU A 10 14.76 -22.31 15.03
N ASN A 11 15.12 -22.74 16.24
CA ASN A 11 16.25 -22.20 17.01
C ASN A 11 16.15 -20.66 17.20
N PHE A 12 14.95 -20.13 17.41
CA PHE A 12 14.76 -18.70 17.63
C PHE A 12 15.30 -18.25 18.99
N SER A 13 16.11 -17.21 18.98
CA SER A 13 16.51 -16.45 20.17
C SER A 13 16.31 -14.97 19.89
N PHE A 14 15.49 -14.30 20.70
CA PHE A 14 15.18 -12.89 20.52
C PHE A 14 16.43 -12.01 20.61
N ILE A 15 17.31 -12.29 21.58
CA ILE A 15 18.57 -11.55 21.75
C ILE A 15 19.48 -11.72 20.53
N SER A 16 19.63 -12.96 20.04
CA SER A 16 20.41 -13.24 18.83
C SER A 16 19.82 -12.57 17.60
N PHE A 17 18.50 -12.56 17.47
CA PHE A 17 17.78 -11.90 16.39
C PHE A 17 18.04 -10.38 16.39
N ILE A 18 17.88 -9.72 17.54
CA ILE A 18 18.15 -8.29 17.68
C ILE A 18 19.62 -7.99 17.40
N HIS A 19 20.56 -8.73 17.99
CA HIS A 19 21.98 -8.54 17.74
C HIS A 19 22.34 -8.67 16.25
N THR A 20 21.86 -9.71 15.58
CA THR A 20 22.10 -9.93 14.15
C THR A 20 21.48 -8.84 13.29
N ALA A 21 20.25 -8.41 13.62
CA ALA A 21 19.59 -7.30 12.95
C ALA A 21 20.37 -5.98 13.10
N THR A 22 20.85 -5.68 14.32
CA THR A 22 21.69 -4.50 14.58
C THR A 22 23.00 -4.56 13.81
N THR A 23 23.68 -5.70 13.77
CA THR A 23 24.91 -5.86 12.98
C THR A 23 24.66 -5.63 11.48
N HIS A 24 23.54 -6.11 10.95
CA HIS A 24 23.15 -5.83 9.56
C HIS A 24 22.84 -4.35 9.32
N LEU A 25 22.19 -3.66 10.27
CA LEU A 25 21.95 -2.22 10.19
C LEU A 25 23.26 -1.42 10.24
N LEU A 26 24.20 -1.80 11.10
CA LEU A 26 25.53 -1.17 11.17
C LEU A 26 26.33 -1.39 9.88
N ALA A 27 26.17 -2.55 9.22
CA ALA A 27 26.77 -2.80 7.92
C ALA A 27 26.21 -1.90 6.79
N LEU A 28 25.02 -1.30 6.95
CA LEU A 28 24.55 -0.28 6.00
C LEU A 28 25.35 1.00 6.13
N ARG A 29 25.74 1.39 7.36
CA ARG A 29 26.59 2.56 7.59
C ARG A 29 27.90 2.44 6.83
N THR A 30 28.54 1.27 6.85
CA THR A 30 29.80 1.06 6.12
C THR A 30 29.63 1.18 4.61
N VAL A 31 28.49 0.72 4.05
CA VAL A 31 28.18 0.89 2.62
C VAL A 31 28.08 2.37 2.25
N PHE A 32 27.40 3.19 3.06
CA PHE A 32 27.27 4.62 2.79
C PHE A 32 28.58 5.39 2.91
N LEU A 33 29.43 5.01 3.88
CA LEU A 33 30.76 5.60 4.05
C LEU A 33 31.70 5.25 2.90
N GLN A 34 31.62 4.02 2.37
CA GLN A 34 32.45 3.58 1.24
C GLN A 34 32.01 4.20 -0.10
N HIS A 35 30.75 4.62 -0.22
CA HIS A 35 30.19 5.11 -1.48
C HIS A 35 29.63 6.53 -1.37
N GLN A 36 30.42 7.49 -0.85
CA GLN A 36 29.99 8.88 -0.61
C GLN A 36 29.29 9.53 -1.83
N PHE A 37 29.85 9.38 -3.04
CA PHE A 37 29.24 9.90 -4.27
C PHE A 37 27.88 9.24 -4.58
N SER A 38 27.74 7.93 -4.32
CA SER A 38 26.47 7.22 -4.49
C SER A 38 25.43 7.69 -3.46
N THR A 39 25.86 8.00 -2.23
CA THR A 39 25.00 8.53 -1.18
C THR A 39 24.33 9.85 -1.59
N LEU A 40 25.01 10.74 -2.33
CA LEU A 40 24.40 11.97 -2.84
C LEU A 40 23.21 11.70 -3.76
N PHE A 41 23.30 10.70 -4.65
CA PHE A 41 22.18 10.34 -5.50
C PHE A 41 21.02 9.75 -4.71
N LEU A 42 21.30 8.93 -3.70
CA LEU A 42 20.25 8.44 -2.81
C LEU A 42 19.54 9.60 -2.12
N LEU A 43 20.29 10.56 -1.55
CA LEU A 43 19.71 11.75 -0.92
C LEU A 43 18.86 12.55 -1.91
N GLY A 44 19.29 12.70 -3.16
CA GLY A 44 18.49 13.32 -4.22
C GLY A 44 17.19 12.58 -4.51
N ILE A 45 17.22 11.24 -4.57
CA ILE A 45 16.01 10.41 -4.76
C ILE A 45 15.06 10.53 -3.55
N LEU A 46 15.59 10.53 -2.32
CA LEU A 46 14.79 10.70 -1.10
C LEU A 46 14.18 12.11 -1.03
N ALA A 47 14.95 13.15 -1.39
CA ALA A 47 14.45 14.52 -1.49
C ALA A 47 13.33 14.63 -2.51
N LEU A 48 13.45 13.99 -3.68
CA LEU A 48 12.39 13.94 -4.68
C LEU A 48 11.14 13.22 -4.16
N ALA A 49 11.30 12.12 -3.40
CA ALA A 49 10.18 11.42 -2.78
C ALA A 49 9.46 12.29 -1.73
N ILE A 50 10.20 13.04 -0.92
CA ILE A 50 9.65 13.98 0.08
C ILE A 50 8.95 15.15 -0.62
N PHE A 51 9.60 15.78 -1.61
CA PHE A 51 9.02 16.87 -2.38
C PHE A 51 7.68 16.45 -3.00
N ARG A 52 7.67 15.26 -3.61
CA ARG A 52 6.47 14.67 -4.16
C ARG A 52 5.41 14.46 -3.08
N TRP A 53 5.78 13.90 -1.92
CA TRP A 53 4.85 13.72 -0.81
C TRP A 53 4.24 15.06 -0.32
N ILE A 54 5.05 16.12 -0.19
CA ILE A 54 4.58 17.48 0.17
C ILE A 54 3.61 18.01 -0.89
N TYR A 55 3.92 17.82 -2.18
CA TYR A 55 3.02 18.17 -3.27
C TYR A 55 1.67 17.46 -3.11
N TYR A 56 1.65 16.14 -2.89
CA TYR A 56 0.38 15.42 -2.72
C TYR A 56 -0.36 15.80 -1.44
N LEU A 57 0.37 16.09 -0.35
CA LEU A 57 -0.20 16.54 0.91
C LEU A 57 -0.92 17.88 0.77
N THR A 58 -0.37 18.81 -0.03
CA THR A 58 -0.90 20.17 -0.20
C THR A 58 -1.95 20.29 -1.30
N GLN A 59 -1.84 19.50 -2.37
CA GLN A 59 -2.70 19.63 -3.54
C GLN A 59 -3.97 18.78 -3.48
N TYR A 60 -3.98 17.71 -2.68
CA TYR A 60 -5.10 16.78 -2.63
C TYR A 60 -5.69 16.65 -1.24
N ALA A 61 -7.02 16.78 -1.21
CA ALA A 61 -7.82 16.52 -0.04
C ALA A 61 -7.61 15.08 0.47
N PRO A 62 -7.81 14.83 1.77
CA PRO A 62 -7.73 13.49 2.32
C PRO A 62 -8.77 12.56 1.68
N TYR A 63 -8.36 11.34 1.34
CA TYR A 63 -9.31 10.32 0.88
C TYR A 63 -10.16 9.87 2.07
N ILE A 64 -11.46 9.62 1.87
CA ILE A 64 -12.36 9.25 2.97
C ILE A 64 -11.82 8.08 3.79
N ASP A 65 -11.25 7.14 3.08
CA ASP A 65 -10.77 5.87 3.56
C ASP A 65 -9.54 6.06 4.48
N GLU A 66 -8.79 7.15 4.30
CA GLU A 66 -7.75 7.63 5.22
C GLU A 66 -8.38 8.20 6.50
N LEU A 67 -9.35 9.12 6.37
CA LEU A 67 -10.01 9.75 7.51
C LEU A 67 -10.78 8.73 8.36
N TYR A 68 -11.50 7.81 7.71
CA TYR A 68 -12.18 6.71 8.37
C TYR A 68 -11.23 5.91 9.25
N SER A 69 -10.08 5.53 8.68
CA SER A 69 -9.06 4.75 9.40
C SER A 69 -8.52 5.55 10.59
N TYR A 70 -8.28 6.85 10.42
CA TYR A 70 -7.84 7.70 11.51
C TYR A 70 -8.90 7.79 12.62
N TYR A 71 -10.11 8.26 12.32
CA TYR A 71 -11.14 8.55 13.33
C TYR A 71 -11.71 7.33 14.03
N ASN A 72 -11.83 6.20 13.32
CA ASN A 72 -12.49 5.01 13.87
C ASN A 72 -11.49 3.96 14.34
N CYS A 73 -10.28 3.92 13.78
CA CYS A 73 -9.30 2.89 14.13
C CYS A 73 -8.15 3.45 14.96
N SER A 74 -7.52 4.55 14.55
CA SER A 74 -6.27 5.04 15.19
C SER A 74 -6.52 6.00 16.36
N LYS A 75 -7.29 7.08 16.14
CA LYS A 75 -7.56 8.15 17.11
C LYS A 75 -8.18 7.66 18.43
N PRO A 76 -9.04 6.63 18.46
CA PRO A 76 -9.58 6.13 19.74
C PRO A 76 -8.53 5.53 20.69
N GLY A 77 -7.30 5.32 20.21
CA GLY A 77 -6.19 4.86 21.01
C GLY A 77 -5.88 3.38 20.84
N PHE A 78 -4.66 3.01 21.26
CA PHE A 78 -4.01 1.73 20.98
C PHE A 78 -4.88 0.50 21.31
N LEU A 79 -5.51 0.47 22.49
CA LEU A 79 -6.32 -0.67 22.93
C LEU A 79 -7.56 -0.88 22.06
N LEU A 80 -8.24 0.20 21.66
CA LEU A 80 -9.40 0.05 20.78
C LEU A 80 -8.97 -0.36 19.38
N THR A 81 -7.84 0.16 18.88
CA THR A 81 -7.27 -0.26 17.59
C THR A 81 -6.97 -1.76 17.54
N LEU A 82 -6.54 -2.37 18.66
CA LEU A 82 -6.25 -3.82 18.74
C LEU A 82 -7.48 -4.69 18.51
N VAL A 83 -8.67 -4.20 18.86
CA VAL A 83 -9.91 -4.99 18.79
C VAL A 83 -10.84 -4.53 17.67
N TYR A 84 -10.76 -3.29 17.19
CA TYR A 84 -11.73 -2.76 16.24
C TYR A 84 -11.53 -3.28 14.81
N TYR A 85 -12.51 -4.00 14.26
CA TYR A 85 -12.50 -4.46 12.86
C TYR A 85 -13.89 -4.41 12.19
N GLN A 86 -14.70 -3.39 12.46
CA GLN A 86 -16.11 -3.40 12.01
C GLN A 86 -16.33 -3.28 10.50
N LYS A 87 -15.42 -2.63 9.77
CA LYS A 87 -15.46 -2.57 8.30
C LYS A 87 -14.26 -3.32 7.74
N GLY A 88 -14.51 -4.20 6.78
CA GLY A 88 -13.47 -4.85 5.99
C GLY A 88 -12.47 -3.83 5.45
N ASN A 89 -11.21 -4.27 5.23
CA ASN A 89 -10.10 -3.41 4.78
C ASN A 89 -9.56 -2.43 5.86
N ASN A 90 -9.67 -2.78 7.15
CA ASN A 90 -8.89 -2.12 8.21
C ASN A 90 -7.40 -2.50 8.13
N HIS A 91 -6.53 -1.50 8.33
CA HIS A 91 -5.08 -1.64 8.32
C HIS A 91 -4.51 -1.74 9.75
N VAL A 92 -4.79 -2.83 10.48
CA VAL A 92 -4.67 -2.88 11.96
C VAL A 92 -3.27 -2.50 12.45
N PHE A 93 -2.22 -3.20 12.02
CA PHE A 93 -0.86 -2.90 12.48
C PHE A 93 -0.41 -1.47 12.15
N TYR A 94 -0.76 -0.97 10.97
CA TYR A 94 -0.49 0.39 10.56
C TYR A 94 -1.23 1.42 11.44
N ASN A 95 -2.48 1.15 11.78
CA ASN A 95 -3.29 2.01 12.64
C ASN A 95 -2.79 1.99 14.09
N LEU A 96 -2.24 0.87 14.58
CA LEU A 96 -1.59 0.83 15.90
C LEU A 96 -0.39 1.76 15.96
N ILE A 97 0.42 1.79 14.91
CA ILE A 97 1.57 2.70 14.81
C ILE A 97 1.08 4.16 14.81
N ASN A 98 0.02 4.47 14.07
CA ASN A 98 -0.58 5.81 14.11
C ASN A 98 -1.12 6.14 15.50
N ALA A 99 -1.82 5.22 16.17
CA ALA A 99 -2.37 5.43 17.52
C ALA A 99 -1.27 5.68 18.57
N LEU A 100 -0.09 5.06 18.41
CA LEU A 100 1.07 5.31 19.29
C LEU A 100 1.73 6.67 19.04
N LEU A 101 1.66 7.16 17.81
CA LEU A 101 2.26 8.43 17.39
C LEU A 101 1.26 9.61 17.44
N ASP A 102 -0.02 9.33 17.65
CA ASP A 102 -1.08 10.33 17.70
C ASP A 102 -0.90 11.20 18.95
N THR A 103 -0.48 12.44 18.70
CA THR A 103 -0.34 13.48 19.71
C THR A 103 -1.17 14.66 19.26
N SER A 104 -1.76 15.40 20.19
CA SER A 104 -2.60 16.57 19.89
C SER A 104 -1.87 17.70 19.16
N LEU A 105 -0.54 17.61 19.01
CA LEU A 105 0.31 18.61 18.37
C LEU A 105 0.52 18.36 16.87
N ILE A 106 0.25 17.14 16.38
CA ILE A 106 0.53 16.77 14.99
C ILE A 106 -0.78 16.84 14.19
N ASN A 107 -0.74 17.52 13.05
CA ASN A 107 -1.87 17.50 12.12
C ASN A 107 -2.21 16.05 11.72
N PRO A 108 -3.47 15.60 11.86
CA PRO A 108 -3.87 14.21 11.59
C PRO A 108 -3.46 13.69 10.21
N LEU A 109 -3.53 14.55 9.19
CA LEU A 109 -3.18 14.17 7.82
C LEU A 109 -1.67 14.00 7.64
N VAL A 110 -0.88 14.87 8.27
CA VAL A 110 0.58 14.76 8.32
C VAL A 110 1.00 13.48 9.04
N LEU A 111 0.36 13.17 10.18
CA LEU A 111 0.60 11.94 10.94
C LEU A 111 0.38 10.71 10.05
N ILE A 112 -0.84 10.53 9.55
CA ILE A 112 -1.16 9.30 8.80
C ILE A 112 -0.37 9.23 7.50
N ARG A 113 -0.23 10.30 6.70
CA ARG A 113 0.53 10.23 5.45
C ARG A 113 2.04 10.15 5.70
N GLY A 114 2.53 10.67 6.82
CA GLY A 114 3.93 10.67 7.21
C GLY A 114 4.42 9.26 7.55
N VAL A 115 3.61 8.46 8.25
CA VAL A 115 3.93 7.05 8.50
C VAL A 115 4.10 6.27 7.19
N SER A 116 3.19 6.48 6.21
CA SER A 116 3.34 5.89 4.87
C SER A 116 4.62 6.34 4.14
N LEU A 117 4.98 7.62 4.26
CA LEU A 117 6.21 8.16 3.68
C LEU A 117 7.44 7.46 4.26
N VAL A 118 7.52 7.30 5.58
CA VAL A 118 8.66 6.64 6.24
C VAL A 118 8.88 5.25 5.67
N TYR A 119 7.83 4.43 5.56
CA TYR A 119 7.97 3.09 4.97
C TYR A 119 8.35 3.10 3.50
N PHE A 120 7.89 4.10 2.75
CA PHE A 120 8.31 4.27 1.37
C PHE A 120 9.79 4.67 1.25
N LEU A 121 10.28 5.61 2.08
CA LEU A 121 11.68 5.99 2.11
C LEU A 121 12.58 4.81 2.49
N LEU A 122 12.18 4.02 3.51
CA LEU A 122 12.89 2.80 3.88
C LEU A 122 12.94 1.80 2.72
N THR A 123 11.85 1.66 1.97
CA THR A 123 11.81 0.82 0.76
C THR A 123 12.82 1.30 -0.29
N LEU A 124 12.88 2.61 -0.56
CA LEU A 124 13.84 3.19 -1.51
C LEU A 124 15.29 2.97 -1.06
N VAL A 125 15.60 3.19 0.22
CA VAL A 125 16.93 2.97 0.80
C VAL A 125 17.34 1.50 0.65
N LEU A 126 16.46 0.56 0.97
CA LEU A 126 16.73 -0.87 0.87
C LEU A 126 16.95 -1.33 -0.59
N VAL A 127 16.11 -0.87 -1.52
CA VAL A 127 16.27 -1.17 -2.95
C VAL A 127 17.57 -0.59 -3.48
N TYR A 128 17.87 0.66 -3.14
CA TYR A 128 19.09 1.34 -3.59
C TYR A 128 20.35 0.65 -3.07
N THR A 129 20.42 0.39 -1.76
CA THR A 129 21.60 -0.25 -1.14
C THR A 129 21.82 -1.67 -1.65
N TYR A 130 20.74 -2.46 -1.76
CA TYR A 130 20.80 -3.81 -2.32
C TYR A 130 21.30 -3.77 -3.78
N SER A 131 20.71 -2.91 -4.61
CA SER A 131 21.02 -2.84 -6.03
C SER A 131 22.42 -2.26 -6.28
N LEU A 132 22.87 -1.30 -5.48
CA LEU A 132 24.22 -0.74 -5.54
C LEU A 132 25.25 -1.84 -5.27
N LYS A 133 25.07 -2.60 -4.18
CA LYS A 133 25.98 -3.70 -3.81
C LYS A 133 25.99 -4.84 -4.83
N LYS A 134 24.88 -5.09 -5.51
CA LYS A 134 24.74 -6.24 -6.42
C LYS A 134 25.02 -5.93 -7.89
N TRP A 135 24.66 -4.73 -8.34
CA TRP A 135 24.58 -4.39 -9.76
C TRP A 135 25.30 -3.07 -10.11
N GLY A 136 25.84 -2.37 -9.11
CA GLY A 136 26.51 -1.09 -9.29
C GLY A 136 25.56 0.11 -9.37
N LEU A 137 26.16 1.30 -9.47
CA LEU A 137 25.45 2.58 -9.35
C LEU A 137 24.34 2.75 -10.39
N LEU A 138 24.64 2.50 -11.67
CA LEU A 138 23.70 2.71 -12.77
C LEU A 138 22.40 1.92 -12.59
N CYS A 139 22.53 0.62 -12.32
CA CYS A 139 21.38 -0.25 -12.08
C CYS A 139 20.65 0.13 -10.80
N SER A 140 21.37 0.57 -9.76
CA SER A 140 20.76 1.05 -8.53
C SER A 140 19.88 2.29 -8.72
N LEU A 141 20.39 3.29 -9.45
CA LEU A 141 19.65 4.50 -9.80
C LEU A 141 18.39 4.13 -10.58
N PHE A 142 18.53 3.34 -11.64
CA PHE A 142 17.41 2.89 -12.46
C PHE A 142 16.32 2.18 -11.66
N THR A 143 16.72 1.17 -10.87
CA THR A 143 15.81 0.35 -10.06
C THR A 143 15.05 1.22 -9.07
N THR A 144 15.77 2.08 -8.34
CA THR A 144 15.20 2.90 -7.28
C THR A 144 14.28 4.00 -7.85
N LEU A 145 14.67 4.63 -8.96
CA LEU A 145 13.82 5.59 -9.67
C LEU A 145 12.56 4.93 -10.24
N THR A 146 12.66 3.68 -10.70
CA THR A 146 11.50 2.92 -11.14
C THR A 146 10.54 2.66 -9.98
N VAL A 147 11.05 2.28 -8.79
CA VAL A 147 10.20 2.18 -7.58
C VAL A 147 9.53 3.51 -7.25
N LEU A 148 10.28 4.62 -7.36
CA LEU A 148 9.77 5.96 -7.07
C LEU A 148 8.65 6.39 -8.03
N ILE A 149 8.78 6.06 -9.31
CA ILE A 149 7.91 6.60 -10.36
C ILE A 149 6.77 5.64 -10.70
N LEU A 150 6.97 4.33 -10.64
CA LEU A 150 5.96 3.34 -11.00
C LEU A 150 4.72 3.50 -10.10
N PRO A 151 3.51 3.70 -10.65
CA PRO A 151 2.29 3.86 -9.85
C PRO A 151 2.04 2.68 -8.92
N LEU A 152 2.37 1.47 -9.37
CA LEU A 152 2.14 0.25 -8.59
C LEU A 152 2.85 0.29 -7.22
N SER A 153 4.08 0.82 -7.17
CA SER A 153 4.83 0.94 -5.90
C SER A 153 4.60 2.28 -5.19
N SER A 154 4.40 3.35 -5.95
CA SER A 154 4.43 4.71 -5.39
C SER A 154 3.07 5.36 -5.18
N GLN A 155 1.97 4.77 -5.68
CA GLN A 155 0.63 5.35 -5.55
C GLN A 155 0.22 5.54 -4.12
N PHE A 156 0.45 4.54 -3.29
CA PHE A 156 0.04 4.59 -1.91
C PHE A 156 1.09 5.20 -0.98
N ALA A 157 2.22 5.70 -1.52
CA ALA A 157 3.26 6.39 -0.75
C ALA A 157 2.78 7.67 -0.04
N HIS A 158 1.73 8.30 -0.56
CA HIS A 158 1.14 9.52 -0.01
C HIS A 158 -0.28 9.33 0.50
N HIS A 159 -0.78 8.09 0.56
CA HIS A 159 -2.04 7.79 1.23
C HIS A 159 -1.74 7.28 2.64
N GLY A 160 -2.48 7.76 3.64
CA GLY A 160 -2.44 7.35 5.04
C GLY A 160 -3.02 5.95 5.27
N ARG A 161 -2.50 4.95 4.57
CA ARG A 161 -2.90 3.54 4.65
C ARG A 161 -1.70 2.61 4.58
N GLY A 162 -1.85 1.40 5.13
CA GLY A 162 -0.76 0.43 5.29
C GLY A 162 -0.21 -0.23 4.01
N TYR A 163 -0.56 0.20 2.79
CA TYR A 163 -0.08 -0.42 1.56
C TYR A 163 1.43 -0.28 1.35
N THR A 164 2.04 0.83 1.76
CA THR A 164 3.50 1.02 1.69
C THR A 164 4.24 0.16 2.71
N LEU A 165 3.67 0.02 3.92
CA LEU A 165 4.16 -0.89 4.95
C LEU A 165 4.12 -2.34 4.44
N ILE A 166 3.04 -2.75 3.79
CA ILE A 166 2.93 -4.07 3.16
C ILE A 166 4.01 -4.27 2.09
N SER A 167 4.24 -3.29 1.21
CA SER A 167 5.29 -3.36 0.21
C SER A 167 6.69 -3.48 0.84
N LEU A 168 6.97 -2.76 1.92
CA LEU A 168 8.22 -2.87 2.67
C LEU A 168 8.39 -4.26 3.29
N LEU A 169 7.37 -4.77 3.99
CA LEU A 169 7.40 -6.09 4.60
C LEU A 169 7.51 -7.20 3.55
N ALA A 170 6.88 -7.04 2.39
CA ALA A 170 7.02 -7.93 1.23
C ALA A 170 8.45 -7.94 0.68
N LEU A 171 9.10 -6.76 0.59
CA LEU A 171 10.49 -6.66 0.18
C LEU A 171 11.43 -7.34 1.18
N LEU A 172 11.24 -7.11 2.48
CA LEU A 172 12.04 -7.75 3.53
C LEU A 172 11.85 -9.28 3.53
N SER A 173 10.62 -9.76 3.35
CA SER A 173 10.32 -11.18 3.20
C SER A 173 10.97 -11.78 1.95
N ALA A 174 10.98 -11.06 0.83
CA ALA A 174 11.66 -11.49 -0.38
C ALA A 174 13.19 -11.57 -0.20
N PHE A 175 13.78 -10.57 0.46
CA PHE A 175 15.21 -10.59 0.80
C PHE A 175 15.55 -11.72 1.77
N SER A 176 14.72 -11.96 2.78
CA SER A 176 14.93 -13.02 3.75
C SER A 176 14.88 -14.40 3.09
N VAL A 177 13.88 -14.67 2.26
CA VAL A 177 13.78 -15.92 1.47
C VAL A 177 15.03 -16.12 0.61
N ARG A 178 15.47 -15.08 -0.12
CA ARG A 178 16.64 -15.18 -0.99
C ARG A 178 17.94 -15.35 -0.22
N ALA A 179 18.08 -14.74 0.96
CA ALA A 179 19.26 -14.88 1.81
C ALA A 179 19.29 -16.26 2.49
N TRP A 180 18.12 -16.75 2.91
CA TRP A 180 17.96 -18.11 3.44
C TRP A 180 18.32 -19.16 2.39
N LEU A 181 17.78 -19.08 1.17
CA LEU A 181 18.07 -20.04 0.09
C LEU A 181 19.57 -20.08 -0.30
N LYS A 182 20.36 -19.08 0.09
CA LYS A 182 21.81 -19.03 -0.16
C LYS A 182 22.67 -19.54 0.98
N SER A 183 22.19 -19.45 2.21
CA SER A 183 23.01 -19.64 3.42
C SER A 183 22.41 -20.62 4.42
N PHE A 184 21.12 -20.92 4.29
CA PHE A 184 20.27 -21.68 5.21
C PHE A 184 20.33 -21.19 6.67
N GLN A 185 20.74 -19.95 6.89
CA GLN A 185 20.83 -19.36 8.23
C GLN A 185 19.42 -19.16 8.82
N PRO A 186 19.15 -19.67 10.05
CA PRO A 186 17.82 -19.60 10.67
C PRO A 186 17.27 -18.18 10.83
N PHE A 187 18.15 -17.20 11.06
CA PHE A 187 17.80 -15.78 11.19
C PHE A 187 16.86 -15.29 10.07
N TYR A 188 17.11 -15.72 8.82
CA TYR A 188 16.30 -15.29 7.68
C TYR A 188 14.90 -15.91 7.68
N LEU A 189 14.72 -17.11 8.23
CA LEU A 189 13.38 -17.67 8.45
C LEU A 189 12.67 -16.92 9.57
N HIS A 190 13.37 -16.52 10.63
CA HIS A 190 12.79 -15.70 11.70
C HIS A 190 12.31 -14.35 11.17
N LEU A 191 13.12 -13.71 10.32
CA LEU A 191 12.75 -12.47 9.65
C LEU A 191 11.53 -12.67 8.73
N LEU A 192 11.46 -13.80 8.01
CA LEU A 192 10.29 -14.15 7.20
C LEU A 192 9.03 -14.31 8.06
N VAL A 193 9.11 -15.00 9.20
CA VAL A 193 7.99 -15.15 10.15
C VAL A 193 7.53 -13.76 10.60
N PHE A 194 8.45 -12.93 11.10
CA PHE A 194 8.13 -11.61 11.62
C PHE A 194 7.47 -10.71 10.56
N CYS A 195 8.08 -10.60 9.37
CA CYS A 195 7.56 -9.76 8.30
C CYS A 195 6.21 -10.26 7.76
N THR A 196 6.00 -11.57 7.67
CA THR A 196 4.74 -12.14 7.17
C THR A 196 3.61 -11.97 8.19
N VAL A 197 3.89 -12.24 9.47
CA VAL A 197 2.90 -12.05 10.55
C VAL A 197 2.47 -10.59 10.64
N LEU A 198 3.43 -9.65 10.63
CA LEU A 198 3.11 -8.21 10.63
C LEU A 198 2.44 -7.76 9.32
N GLY A 199 2.80 -8.35 8.19
CA GLY A 199 2.20 -8.05 6.90
C GLY A 199 0.72 -8.43 6.88
N ALA A 200 0.41 -9.66 7.32
CA ALA A 200 -0.95 -10.15 7.44
C ALA A 200 -1.74 -9.43 8.54
N TYR A 201 -1.09 -9.01 9.63
CA TYR A 201 -1.72 -8.17 10.65
C TYR A 201 -1.90 -6.71 10.21
N THR A 202 -1.13 -6.25 9.24
CA THR A 202 -1.43 -4.98 8.57
C THR A 202 -2.70 -5.14 7.76
N ILE A 203 -2.81 -6.16 6.91
CA ILE A 203 -4.06 -6.48 6.21
C ILE A 203 -4.08 -7.97 5.81
N PRO A 204 -5.23 -8.65 5.84
CA PRO A 204 -5.30 -10.07 5.46
C PRO A 204 -4.87 -10.38 4.02
N VAL A 205 -4.99 -9.40 3.10
CA VAL A 205 -4.57 -9.58 1.70
C VAL A 205 -3.06 -9.78 1.51
N TYR A 206 -2.24 -9.67 2.57
CA TYR A 206 -0.83 -10.08 2.52
C TYR A 206 -0.64 -11.56 2.15
N ILE A 207 -1.68 -12.39 2.28
CA ILE A 207 -1.68 -13.78 1.82
C ILE A 207 -1.32 -13.91 0.32
N TYR A 208 -1.62 -12.90 -0.51
CA TYR A 208 -1.25 -12.86 -1.92
C TYR A 208 0.27 -12.84 -2.10
N THR A 209 0.95 -11.97 -1.34
CA THR A 209 2.41 -11.90 -1.30
C THR A 209 3.01 -13.19 -0.75
N PHE A 210 2.46 -13.70 0.35
CA PHE A 210 2.97 -14.89 1.02
C PHE A 210 2.90 -16.13 0.11
N LEU A 211 1.78 -16.34 -0.58
CA LEU A 211 1.67 -17.46 -1.53
C LEU A 211 2.67 -17.34 -2.68
N GLY A 212 2.91 -16.12 -3.17
CA GLY A 212 3.96 -15.88 -4.16
C GLY A 212 5.37 -16.23 -3.67
N LEU A 213 5.68 -15.94 -2.40
CA LEU A 213 6.96 -16.34 -1.78
C LEU A 213 7.05 -17.86 -1.61
N LEU A 214 5.98 -18.54 -1.20
CA LEU A 214 5.94 -19.99 -1.08
C LEU A 214 6.17 -20.68 -2.43
N LEU A 215 5.53 -20.20 -3.51
CA LEU A 215 5.76 -20.71 -4.87
C LEU A 215 7.21 -20.52 -5.29
N PHE A 216 7.83 -19.38 -4.97
CA PHE A 216 9.23 -19.13 -5.27
C PHE A 216 10.18 -20.05 -4.49
N ILE A 217 9.89 -20.32 -3.21
CA ILE A 217 10.63 -21.29 -2.39
C ILE A 217 10.47 -22.69 -3.01
N ALA A 218 9.23 -23.12 -3.27
CA ALA A 218 8.94 -24.43 -3.85
C ALA A 218 9.66 -24.63 -5.18
N TYR A 219 9.57 -23.66 -6.10
CA TYR A 219 10.31 -23.66 -7.36
C TYR A 219 11.82 -23.84 -7.13
N THR A 220 12.41 -23.08 -6.21
CA THR A 220 13.86 -23.11 -5.96
C THR A 220 14.31 -24.44 -5.33
N LEU A 221 13.56 -24.96 -4.36
CA LEU A 221 13.86 -26.22 -3.71
C LEU A 221 13.70 -27.40 -4.67
N LEU A 222 12.65 -27.40 -5.51
CA LEU A 222 12.43 -28.42 -6.54
C LEU A 222 13.52 -28.40 -7.60
N LYS A 223 13.82 -27.21 -8.16
CA LYS A 223 14.84 -27.04 -9.21
C LYS A 223 16.22 -27.51 -8.76
N ASN A 224 16.57 -27.23 -7.50
CA ASN A 224 17.89 -27.54 -6.95
C ASN A 224 17.93 -28.84 -6.12
N ARG A 225 16.82 -29.59 -6.06
CA ARG A 225 16.66 -30.85 -5.29
C ARG A 225 17.02 -30.72 -3.80
N LEU A 226 16.67 -29.59 -3.19
CA LEU A 226 17.00 -29.23 -1.80
C LEU A 226 15.92 -29.64 -0.79
N TYR A 227 15.39 -30.85 -0.94
CA TYR A 227 14.20 -31.31 -0.19
C TYR A 227 14.44 -31.44 1.31
N GLN A 228 15.69 -31.60 1.75
CA GLN A 228 16.04 -31.68 3.16
C GLN A 228 15.64 -30.44 3.97
N HIS A 229 15.39 -29.30 3.31
CA HIS A 229 14.98 -28.06 3.97
C HIS A 229 13.45 -27.88 4.07
N LEU A 230 12.64 -28.80 3.53
CA LEU A 230 11.18 -28.75 3.64
C LEU A 230 10.66 -28.67 5.09
N PRO A 231 11.21 -29.43 6.07
CA PRO A 231 10.75 -29.33 7.45
C PRO A 231 10.88 -27.91 8.03
N ALA A 232 11.96 -27.19 7.70
CA ALA A 232 12.16 -25.82 8.17
C ALA A 232 11.08 -24.87 7.62
N ILE A 233 10.66 -25.08 6.36
CA ILE A 233 9.57 -24.31 5.73
C ILE A 233 8.22 -24.65 6.36
N ILE A 234 7.95 -25.92 6.67
CA ILE A 234 6.72 -26.34 7.37
C ILE A 234 6.64 -25.66 8.74
N TRP A 235 7.70 -25.72 9.55
CA TRP A 235 7.73 -25.05 10.86
C TRP A 235 7.61 -23.53 10.76
N THR A 236 8.19 -22.94 9.71
CA THR A 236 8.02 -21.51 9.41
C THR A 236 6.57 -21.16 9.09
N GLY A 237 5.91 -21.97 8.26
CA GLY A 237 4.48 -21.80 7.93
C GLY A 237 3.58 -21.94 9.16
N LEU A 238 3.83 -22.93 10.02
CA LEU A 238 3.11 -23.11 11.28
C LEU A 238 3.32 -21.92 12.23
N ALA A 239 4.56 -21.42 12.36
CA ALA A 239 4.83 -20.24 13.17
C ALA A 239 4.10 -19.00 12.64
N ILE A 240 4.07 -18.80 11.32
CA ILE A 240 3.32 -17.71 10.68
C ILE A 240 1.82 -17.85 10.97
N GLY A 241 1.23 -19.01 10.71
CA GLY A 241 -0.20 -19.26 10.92
C GLY A 241 -0.62 -19.02 12.37
N LEU A 242 0.14 -19.54 13.33
CA LEU A 242 -0.10 -19.31 14.75
C LEU A 242 0.10 -17.84 15.14
N GLY A 243 1.14 -17.18 14.62
CA GLY A 243 1.41 -15.77 14.89
C GLY A 243 0.27 -14.86 14.42
N ILE A 244 -0.23 -15.10 13.20
CA ILE A 244 -1.41 -14.38 12.66
C ILE A 244 -2.63 -14.65 13.53
N PHE A 245 -2.90 -15.92 13.85
CA PHE A 245 -4.03 -16.31 14.68
C PHE A 245 -4.03 -15.58 16.03
N PHE A 246 -2.89 -15.54 16.74
CA PHE A 246 -2.79 -14.87 18.04
C PHE A 246 -2.96 -13.35 17.95
N LEU A 247 -2.47 -12.71 16.88
CA LEU A 247 -2.66 -11.26 16.71
C LEU A 247 -4.11 -10.88 16.35
N TYR A 248 -4.83 -11.74 15.64
CA TYR A 248 -6.25 -11.54 15.33
C TYR A 248 -7.19 -12.05 16.42
N LEU A 249 -6.71 -12.81 17.41
CA LEU A 249 -7.53 -13.36 18.48
C LEU A 249 -8.34 -12.29 19.24
N PRO A 250 -7.78 -11.13 19.64
CA PRO A 250 -8.57 -10.07 20.25
C PRO A 250 -9.69 -9.56 19.32
N ILE A 251 -9.43 -9.44 18.02
CA ILE A 251 -10.44 -9.02 17.04
C ILE A 251 -11.58 -10.04 17.00
N PHE A 252 -11.26 -11.34 16.94
CA PHE A 252 -12.26 -12.41 16.92
C PHE A 252 -13.11 -12.46 18.19
N LEU A 253 -12.49 -12.25 19.35
CA LEU A 253 -13.19 -12.26 20.63
C LEU A 253 -14.20 -11.11 20.76
N PHE A 254 -13.91 -9.94 20.18
CA PHE A 254 -14.76 -8.75 20.32
C PHE A 254 -15.73 -8.53 19.16
N ASN A 255 -15.43 -8.98 17.94
CA ASN A 255 -16.28 -8.76 16.75
C ASN A 255 -16.91 -10.04 16.20
N GLY A 256 -16.50 -11.21 16.69
CA GLY A 256 -16.88 -12.49 16.11
C GLY A 256 -15.94 -12.97 14.99
N TRP A 257 -16.12 -14.24 14.60
CA TRP A 257 -15.31 -14.92 13.59
C TRP A 257 -15.64 -14.49 12.15
N ASP A 258 -16.88 -14.07 11.93
CA ASP A 258 -17.42 -13.68 10.63
C ASP A 258 -16.86 -12.34 10.15
N VAL A 259 -16.25 -11.52 11.02
CA VAL A 259 -15.76 -10.18 10.68
C VAL A 259 -14.74 -10.15 9.52
N LEU A 260 -13.89 -11.17 9.39
CA LEU A 260 -12.95 -11.28 8.27
C LEU A 260 -13.64 -11.72 6.96
N PHE A 261 -14.79 -12.37 7.07
CA PHE A 261 -15.57 -12.88 5.94
C PHE A 261 -16.66 -11.91 5.48
N GLN A 262 -17.16 -11.05 6.38
CA GLN A 262 -18.11 -9.98 6.05
C GLN A 262 -17.53 -8.97 5.05
N ALA A 263 -16.20 -8.78 5.02
CA ALA A 263 -15.56 -7.97 3.98
C ALA A 263 -15.87 -8.47 2.55
N ASN A 264 -16.16 -9.77 2.40
CA ASN A 264 -16.50 -10.38 1.13
C ASN A 264 -17.99 -10.21 0.76
N SER A 265 -18.87 -9.83 1.67
CA SER A 265 -20.30 -9.64 1.34
C SER A 265 -20.54 -8.44 0.41
N PHE A 266 -19.58 -7.52 0.33
CA PHE A 266 -19.60 -6.41 -0.62
C PHE A 266 -19.29 -6.84 -2.07
N PHE A 267 -18.79 -8.06 -2.26
CA PHE A 267 -18.38 -8.56 -3.56
C PHE A 267 -19.20 -9.80 -3.93
N GLU A 268 -19.75 -9.79 -5.13
CA GLU A 268 -20.36 -10.97 -5.72
C GLU A 268 -19.28 -12.04 -5.91
N LYS A 269 -19.53 -13.26 -5.42
CA LYS A 269 -18.64 -14.40 -5.66
C LYS A 269 -18.74 -14.78 -7.13
N LEU A 270 -17.61 -14.76 -7.81
CA LEU A 270 -17.48 -15.15 -9.19
C LEU A 270 -16.99 -16.60 -9.27
N SER A 271 -17.48 -17.35 -10.26
CA SER A 271 -16.93 -18.65 -10.62
C SER A 271 -15.50 -18.51 -11.18
N VAL A 272 -14.70 -19.57 -11.15
CA VAL A 272 -13.33 -19.54 -11.72
C VAL A 272 -13.38 -19.20 -13.23
N PHE A 273 -14.41 -19.63 -13.95
CA PHE A 273 -14.59 -19.28 -15.35
C PHE A 273 -14.86 -17.78 -15.51
N GLU A 274 -15.80 -17.21 -14.75
CA GLU A 274 -16.06 -15.76 -14.75
C GLU A 274 -14.87 -14.95 -14.28
N ILE A 275 -14.07 -15.48 -13.34
CA ILE A 275 -12.80 -14.89 -12.97
C ILE A 275 -11.90 -14.90 -14.19
N ILE A 276 -11.63 -16.03 -14.85
CA ILE A 276 -10.72 -16.04 -16.01
C ILE A 276 -11.19 -15.11 -17.13
N THR A 277 -12.49 -15.08 -17.44
CA THR A 277 -13.05 -14.25 -18.53
C THR A 277 -13.15 -12.78 -18.14
N ASN A 278 -13.61 -12.46 -16.92
CA ASN A 278 -13.78 -11.08 -16.45
C ASN A 278 -12.58 -10.53 -15.69
N VAL A 279 -11.58 -11.34 -15.35
CA VAL A 279 -10.34 -10.88 -14.70
C VAL A 279 -9.77 -9.79 -15.55
N TYR A 280 -9.78 -9.94 -16.86
CA TYR A 280 -9.36 -8.90 -17.78
C TYR A 280 -10.16 -7.59 -17.63
N GLU A 281 -11.49 -7.65 -17.69
CA GLU A 281 -12.35 -6.45 -17.71
C GLU A 281 -12.54 -5.78 -16.34
N LYS A 282 -12.63 -6.59 -15.28
CA LYS A 282 -12.99 -6.18 -13.91
C LYS A 282 -11.79 -6.11 -12.96
N THR A 283 -10.65 -6.76 -13.25
CA THR A 283 -9.45 -6.59 -12.39
C THR A 283 -8.59 -5.40 -12.80
N PHE A 284 -7.54 -5.21 -12.00
CA PHE A 284 -6.31 -4.56 -12.36
C PHE A 284 -5.85 -4.79 -13.81
N LEU A 285 -6.15 -5.93 -14.47
CA LEU A 285 -5.88 -6.19 -15.89
C LEU A 285 -6.54 -5.21 -16.86
N ARG A 286 -7.62 -4.48 -16.53
CA ARG A 286 -8.13 -3.38 -17.38
C ARG A 286 -7.30 -2.10 -17.21
N ARG A 287 -6.87 -1.81 -15.97
CA ARG A 287 -5.91 -0.72 -15.69
C ARG A 287 -4.52 -1.07 -16.22
N TRP A 288 -4.19 -2.36 -16.27
CA TRP A 288 -3.08 -2.95 -16.98
C TRP A 288 -3.33 -3.02 -18.48
N HIS A 289 -4.53 -3.19 -18.97
CA HIS A 289 -4.82 -3.11 -20.41
C HIS A 289 -4.61 -1.67 -20.90
N ALA A 290 -5.01 -0.70 -20.08
CA ALA A 290 -4.61 0.71 -20.25
C ALA A 290 -3.08 0.90 -20.12
N LEU A 291 -2.37 0.09 -19.32
CA LEU A 291 -0.91 0.01 -19.37
C LEU A 291 -0.42 -0.56 -20.70
N PHE A 292 -0.94 -1.69 -21.18
CA PHE A 292 -0.34 -2.52 -22.22
C PHE A 292 -0.72 -2.12 -23.65
N PHE A 293 -1.91 -1.57 -23.91
CA PHE A 293 -2.42 -1.46 -25.28
C PHE A 293 -2.39 -0.05 -25.91
N TRP A 294 -2.50 1.05 -25.15
CA TRP A 294 -2.71 2.37 -25.78
C TRP A 294 -1.58 3.39 -25.57
N GLN A 295 -0.69 3.21 -24.58
CA GLN A 295 0.45 4.11 -24.35
C GLN A 295 1.79 3.38 -24.19
N GLN A 296 1.79 2.04 -24.18
CA GLN A 296 2.99 1.21 -24.08
C GLN A 296 3.22 0.25 -25.26
N LEU A 297 2.50 0.37 -26.38
CA LEU A 297 3.09 -0.13 -27.64
C LEU A 297 4.53 0.40 -27.73
N THR A 298 4.79 1.64 -27.30
CA THR A 298 6.13 2.20 -27.18
C THR A 298 7.03 1.57 -26.11
N PHE A 299 6.57 1.27 -24.89
CA PHE A 299 7.44 0.65 -23.86
C PHE A 299 7.69 -0.84 -24.16
N VAL A 300 6.67 -1.57 -24.61
CA VAL A 300 6.77 -2.95 -25.08
C VAL A 300 7.56 -3.00 -26.38
N VAL A 301 7.42 -2.07 -27.33
CA VAL A 301 8.27 -1.98 -28.53
C VAL A 301 9.69 -1.54 -28.17
N VAL A 302 9.92 -0.70 -27.17
CA VAL A 302 11.28 -0.35 -26.70
C VAL A 302 11.91 -1.53 -25.97
N LEU A 303 11.18 -2.23 -25.11
CA LEU A 303 11.65 -3.43 -24.44
C LEU A 303 11.88 -4.57 -25.46
N LEU A 304 10.96 -4.75 -26.40
CA LEU A 304 11.08 -5.69 -27.52
C LEU A 304 12.19 -5.27 -28.48
N ALA A 305 12.43 -3.99 -28.73
CA ALA A 305 13.55 -3.51 -29.53
C ALA A 305 14.87 -3.74 -28.79
N ILE A 306 14.92 -3.55 -27.47
CA ILE A 306 16.06 -3.92 -26.63
C ILE A 306 16.27 -5.44 -26.64
N ILE A 307 15.18 -6.22 -26.64
CA ILE A 307 15.22 -7.69 -26.77
C ILE A 307 15.64 -8.12 -28.17
N ILE A 308 15.19 -7.46 -29.25
CA ILE A 308 15.48 -7.76 -30.65
C ILE A 308 16.92 -7.34 -30.99
N VAL A 309 17.37 -6.17 -30.53
CA VAL A 309 18.78 -5.76 -30.58
C VAL A 309 19.61 -6.72 -29.73
N GLY A 310 19.16 -7.04 -28.52
CA GLY A 310 19.77 -8.04 -27.66
C GLY A 310 19.77 -9.46 -28.25
N TYR A 311 18.85 -9.80 -29.15
CA TYR A 311 18.73 -11.07 -29.86
C TYR A 311 19.66 -11.11 -31.07
N ARG A 312 19.74 -10.00 -31.82
CA ARG A 312 20.62 -9.83 -33.00
C ARG A 312 22.11 -9.96 -32.65
N TYR A 313 22.47 -9.79 -31.38
CA TYR A 313 23.84 -9.94 -30.88
C TYR A 313 24.13 -11.28 -30.17
N ARG A 314 23.26 -12.32 -30.22
CA ARG A 314 23.21 -13.27 -29.08
C ARG A 314 22.57 -14.65 -29.33
N ASN A 315 23.26 -15.55 -30.01
CA ASN A 315 22.68 -16.87 -30.36
C ASN A 315 22.40 -17.89 -29.22
N ARG A 316 22.64 -17.60 -27.92
CA ARG A 316 22.30 -18.51 -26.79
C ARG A 316 21.97 -17.87 -25.43
N LEU A 317 22.11 -16.56 -25.30
CA LEU A 317 22.31 -15.93 -23.98
C LEU A 317 20.97 -15.41 -23.37
N LEU A 318 19.88 -15.25 -24.15
CA LEU A 318 18.57 -14.75 -23.67
C LEU A 318 17.83 -15.75 -22.78
N PHE A 319 17.93 -17.06 -23.06
CA PHE A 319 17.28 -18.09 -22.25
C PHE A 319 17.94 -18.21 -20.86
N HIS A 320 19.27 -18.11 -20.80
CA HIS A 320 20.01 -18.10 -19.52
C HIS A 320 19.78 -16.83 -18.69
N LEU A 321 19.54 -15.68 -19.32
CA LEU A 321 19.24 -14.44 -18.58
C LEU A 321 17.98 -14.53 -17.74
N PHE A 322 16.92 -15.12 -18.30
CA PHE A 322 15.64 -15.23 -17.62
C PHE A 322 15.65 -16.34 -16.58
N SER A 323 16.32 -17.47 -16.85
CA SER A 323 16.40 -18.61 -15.92
C SER A 323 17.15 -18.29 -14.63
N ASP A 324 18.04 -17.30 -14.66
CA ASP A 324 18.89 -16.91 -13.53
C ASP A 324 18.42 -15.62 -12.85
N ASN A 325 17.38 -14.97 -13.39
CA ASN A 325 16.79 -13.77 -12.78
C ASN A 325 15.80 -14.14 -11.67
N ALA A 326 16.35 -14.41 -10.48
CA ALA A 326 15.55 -14.70 -9.29
C ALA A 326 14.45 -13.67 -8.98
N TRP A 327 14.65 -12.39 -9.33
CA TRP A 327 13.63 -11.34 -9.13
C TRP A 327 12.50 -11.41 -10.15
N ALA A 328 12.79 -11.75 -11.41
CA ALA A 328 11.75 -11.99 -12.41
C ALA A 328 10.93 -13.23 -12.05
N ILE A 329 11.58 -14.31 -11.62
CA ILE A 329 10.89 -15.53 -11.18
C ILE A 329 10.03 -15.23 -9.95
N LEU A 330 10.56 -14.49 -8.98
CA LEU A 330 9.78 -14.07 -7.80
C LEU A 330 8.58 -13.20 -8.18
N PHE A 331 8.75 -12.26 -9.11
CA PHE A 331 7.66 -11.43 -9.63
C PHE A 331 6.56 -12.28 -10.28
N LEU A 332 6.93 -13.24 -11.14
CA LEU A 332 5.99 -14.18 -11.76
C LEU A 332 5.30 -15.07 -10.73
N CYS A 333 6.04 -15.58 -9.73
CA CYS A 333 5.45 -16.31 -8.61
C CYS A 333 4.49 -15.44 -7.81
N GLY A 334 4.79 -14.14 -7.65
CA GLY A 334 3.91 -13.16 -7.02
C GLY A 334 2.59 -12.97 -7.76
N ILE A 335 2.63 -12.89 -9.10
CA ILE A 335 1.43 -12.85 -9.94
C ILE A 335 0.66 -14.17 -9.79
N LEU A 336 1.32 -15.30 -10.01
CA LEU A 336 0.68 -16.62 -9.96
C LEU A 336 0.05 -16.91 -8.60
N GLY A 337 0.77 -16.61 -7.51
CA GLY A 337 0.28 -16.74 -6.15
C GLY A 337 -0.95 -15.87 -5.94
N GLY A 338 -0.92 -14.60 -6.35
CA GLY A 338 -2.10 -13.76 -6.29
C GLY A 338 -3.28 -14.31 -7.10
N MET A 339 -3.06 -14.82 -8.31
CA MET A 339 -4.11 -15.39 -9.15
C MET A 339 -4.73 -16.66 -8.55
N ILE A 340 -3.93 -17.50 -7.88
CA ILE A 340 -4.44 -18.65 -7.13
C ILE A 340 -5.33 -18.16 -5.98
N VAL A 341 -4.92 -17.13 -5.23
CA VAL A 341 -5.77 -16.57 -4.17
C VAL A 341 -7.08 -15.99 -4.74
N VAL A 342 -7.02 -15.25 -5.85
CA VAL A 342 -8.24 -14.75 -6.54
C VAL A 342 -9.17 -15.89 -6.91
N ALA A 343 -8.63 -16.96 -7.52
CA ALA A 343 -9.42 -18.12 -7.93
C ALA A 343 -10.06 -18.84 -6.73
N LEU A 344 -9.34 -18.97 -5.61
CA LEU A 344 -9.85 -19.59 -4.39
C LEU A 344 -10.88 -18.72 -3.66
N GLN A 345 -10.70 -17.39 -3.67
CA GLN A 345 -11.62 -16.46 -3.00
C GLN A 345 -12.89 -16.21 -3.80
N GLY A 346 -12.85 -16.37 -5.13
CA GLY A 346 -13.97 -16.00 -5.98
C GLY A 346 -14.13 -14.48 -6.14
N ILE A 347 -13.12 -13.68 -5.78
CA ILE A 347 -13.22 -12.22 -5.69
C ILE A 347 -12.02 -11.57 -6.36
N ILE A 348 -12.31 -10.59 -7.19
CA ILE A 348 -11.31 -9.75 -7.87
C ILE A 348 -10.89 -8.62 -6.93
N PRO A 349 -9.66 -8.62 -6.38
CA PRO A 349 -9.21 -7.56 -5.50
C PRO A 349 -8.91 -6.27 -6.29
N GLY A 350 -9.08 -5.13 -5.62
CA GLY A 350 -8.66 -3.84 -6.17
C GLY A 350 -7.15 -3.77 -6.44
N GLY A 351 -6.75 -2.88 -7.36
CA GLY A 351 -5.35 -2.71 -7.80
C GLY A 351 -4.32 -2.48 -6.66
N ARG A 352 -4.77 -1.95 -5.52
CA ARG A 352 -3.96 -1.67 -4.32
C ARG A 352 -3.42 -2.92 -3.61
N VAL A 353 -3.99 -4.10 -3.85
CA VAL A 353 -3.47 -5.36 -3.29
C VAL A 353 -2.14 -5.76 -3.95
N TRP A 354 -1.90 -5.29 -5.17
CA TRP A 354 -0.77 -5.69 -6.01
C TRP A 354 0.46 -4.77 -5.85
N THR A 355 0.46 -3.85 -4.89
CA THR A 355 1.49 -2.79 -4.79
C THR A 355 2.90 -3.34 -4.58
N TYR A 356 3.03 -4.46 -3.86
CA TYR A 356 4.30 -5.13 -3.64
C TYR A 356 4.96 -5.61 -4.95
N LEU A 357 4.16 -5.96 -5.96
CA LEU A 357 4.66 -6.37 -7.27
C LEU A 357 5.40 -5.23 -7.98
N GLY A 358 5.07 -3.97 -7.70
CA GLY A 358 5.79 -2.83 -8.27
C GLY A 358 7.26 -2.80 -7.85
N VAL A 359 7.53 -3.13 -6.58
CA VAL A 359 8.89 -3.20 -6.05
C VAL A 359 9.65 -4.39 -6.67
N TRP A 360 9.01 -5.55 -6.75
CA TRP A 360 9.62 -6.76 -7.33
C TRP A 360 9.87 -6.61 -8.83
N LEU A 361 8.95 -5.98 -9.57
CA LEU A 361 9.12 -5.64 -10.98
C LEU A 361 10.32 -4.72 -11.17
N SER A 362 10.44 -3.68 -10.34
CA SER A 362 11.56 -2.73 -10.42
C SER A 362 12.90 -3.46 -10.22
N LEU A 363 12.99 -4.37 -9.25
CA LEU A 363 14.17 -5.22 -9.04
C LEU A 363 14.44 -6.18 -10.20
N ALA A 364 13.39 -6.74 -10.82
CA ALA A 364 13.53 -7.58 -12.00
C ALA A 364 14.08 -6.80 -13.19
N LEU A 365 13.60 -5.57 -13.42
CA LEU A 365 14.07 -4.65 -14.45
C LEU A 365 15.50 -4.17 -14.19
N GLY A 366 15.85 -3.91 -12.92
CA GLY A 366 17.21 -3.60 -12.49
C GLY A 366 18.21 -4.73 -12.80
N ASN A 367 17.84 -5.97 -12.48
CA ASN A 367 18.63 -7.14 -12.81
C ASN A 367 18.74 -7.33 -14.33
N PHE A 368 17.66 -7.09 -15.08
CA PHE A 368 17.69 -7.17 -16.53
C PHE A 368 18.67 -6.14 -17.13
N LEU A 369 18.64 -4.89 -16.68
CA LEU A 369 19.60 -3.86 -17.07
C LEU A 369 21.06 -4.27 -16.74
N TYR A 370 21.28 -4.86 -15.56
CA TYR A 370 22.58 -5.39 -15.18
C TYR A 370 23.09 -6.47 -16.14
N GLN A 371 22.19 -7.34 -16.59
CA GLN A 371 22.52 -8.39 -17.56
C GLN A 371 22.82 -7.83 -18.95
N LEU A 372 22.16 -6.75 -19.37
CA LEU A 372 22.49 -6.03 -20.61
C LEU A 372 23.88 -5.40 -20.54
N LEU A 373 24.26 -4.80 -19.41
CA LEU A 373 25.62 -4.30 -19.18
C LEU A 373 26.66 -5.41 -19.30
N ARG A 374 26.40 -6.59 -18.70
CA ARG A 374 27.26 -7.77 -18.83
C ARG A 374 27.33 -8.34 -20.23
N ALA A 375 26.31 -8.09 -21.06
CA ALA A 375 26.29 -8.48 -22.46
C ALA A 375 27.02 -7.47 -23.38
N ASN A 376 27.82 -6.56 -22.82
CA ASN A 376 28.59 -5.54 -23.53
C ASN A 376 27.74 -4.59 -24.38
N VAL A 377 26.47 -4.35 -24.01
CA VAL A 377 25.68 -3.29 -24.65
C VAL A 377 26.34 -1.93 -24.34
N PRO A 378 26.61 -1.08 -25.36
CA PRO A 378 27.28 0.20 -25.15
C PRO A 378 26.60 1.04 -24.06
N PRO A 379 27.34 1.54 -23.05
CA PRO A 379 26.76 2.30 -21.94
C PRO A 379 25.93 3.51 -22.39
N LYS A 380 26.34 4.20 -23.46
CA LYS A 380 25.60 5.34 -24.03
C LYS A 380 24.17 4.95 -24.46
N LEU A 381 24.00 3.79 -25.10
CA LEU A 381 22.68 3.30 -25.50
C LEU A 381 21.82 2.96 -24.29
N LEU A 382 22.42 2.38 -23.25
CA LEU A 382 21.71 2.07 -22.01
C LEU A 382 21.27 3.33 -21.28
N TRP A 383 22.12 4.36 -21.19
CA TRP A 383 21.75 5.66 -20.60
C TRP A 383 20.61 6.32 -21.36
N ILE A 384 20.66 6.35 -22.70
CA ILE A 384 19.59 6.90 -23.53
C ILE A 384 18.28 6.11 -23.34
N GLY A 385 18.36 4.78 -23.41
CA GLY A 385 17.19 3.91 -23.20
C GLY A 385 16.58 4.06 -21.81
N MET A 386 17.42 4.20 -20.77
CA MET A 386 16.98 4.47 -19.41
C MET A 386 16.30 5.83 -19.28
N ALA A 387 16.90 6.89 -19.83
CA ALA A 387 16.33 8.23 -19.77
C ALA A 387 14.96 8.29 -20.46
N ILE A 388 14.84 7.71 -21.65
CA ILE A 388 13.57 7.59 -22.38
C ILE A 388 12.58 6.74 -21.58
N GLY A 389 12.99 5.57 -21.09
CA GLY A 389 12.13 4.68 -20.32
C GLY A 389 11.59 5.33 -19.04
N LEU A 390 12.45 6.02 -18.28
CA LEU A 390 12.06 6.75 -17.07
C LEU A 390 11.16 7.95 -17.39
N LEU A 391 11.40 8.67 -18.49
CA LEU A 391 10.54 9.77 -18.93
C LEU A 391 9.14 9.26 -19.30
N LEU A 392 9.06 8.22 -20.12
CA LEU A 392 7.78 7.60 -20.50
C LEU A 392 7.03 7.07 -19.28
N LEU A 393 7.75 6.40 -18.37
CA LEU A 393 7.18 5.91 -17.12
C LEU A 393 6.69 7.06 -16.23
N SER A 394 7.38 8.20 -16.21
CA SER A 394 6.99 9.39 -15.46
C SER A 394 5.73 10.04 -16.01
N VAL A 395 5.65 10.20 -17.34
CA VAL A 395 4.45 10.72 -18.02
C VAL A 395 3.26 9.80 -17.77
N TYR A 396 3.45 8.50 -17.93
CA TYR A 396 2.43 7.50 -17.64
C TYR A 396 1.98 7.57 -16.18
N SER A 397 2.95 7.59 -15.26
CA SER A 397 2.68 7.68 -13.83
C SER A 397 1.82 8.90 -13.51
N PHE A 398 2.24 10.06 -13.98
CA PHE A 398 1.50 11.30 -13.82
C PHE A 398 0.07 11.20 -14.35
N ARG A 399 -0.15 10.63 -15.54
CA ARG A 399 -1.49 10.38 -16.09
C ARG A 399 -2.32 9.46 -15.21
N VAL A 400 -1.77 8.33 -14.75
CA VAL A 400 -2.47 7.43 -13.82
C VAL A 400 -2.83 8.14 -12.53
N TYR A 401 -1.97 9.01 -12.02
CA TYR A 401 -2.32 9.80 -10.86
C TYR A 401 -3.45 10.76 -11.15
N GLN A 402 -3.38 11.50 -12.25
CA GLN A 402 -4.48 12.39 -12.64
C GLN A 402 -5.79 11.63 -12.82
N ASP A 403 -5.76 10.46 -13.46
CA ASP A 403 -6.91 9.58 -13.67
C ASP A 403 -7.39 8.96 -12.36
N ALA A 404 -6.48 8.54 -11.49
CA ALA A 404 -6.82 8.06 -10.16
C ALA A 404 -7.46 9.18 -9.36
N ILE A 405 -6.93 10.39 -9.44
CA ILE A 405 -7.48 11.55 -8.74
C ILE A 405 -8.85 11.94 -9.33
N SER A 406 -9.03 11.84 -10.65
CA SER A 406 -10.31 12.17 -11.28
C SER A 406 -11.37 11.08 -11.10
N ASN A 407 -10.97 9.79 -11.01
CA ASN A 407 -11.89 8.64 -10.96
C ASN A 407 -12.03 7.97 -9.58
N LEU A 408 -10.95 7.80 -8.79
CA LEU A 408 -11.03 7.20 -7.44
C LEU A 408 -11.73 8.12 -6.45
N TYR A 409 -11.74 9.43 -6.69
CA TYR A 409 -12.45 10.36 -5.83
C TYR A 409 -13.96 10.37 -6.11
N PHE A 410 -14.47 9.49 -7.00
CA PHE A 410 -15.78 9.34 -7.69
C PHE A 410 -15.78 9.90 -9.14
N PRO A 411 -16.47 9.25 -10.10
CA PRO A 411 -16.69 9.85 -11.42
C PRO A 411 -17.55 11.12 -11.25
N GLY A 412 -16.94 12.31 -11.37
CA GLY A 412 -17.63 13.61 -11.26
C GLY A 412 -17.40 14.42 -9.96
N SER A 413 -16.42 14.05 -9.14
CA SER A 413 -16.29 14.50 -7.73
C SER A 413 -14.87 14.93 -7.31
N GLY A 414 -13.90 15.02 -8.22
CA GLY A 414 -12.64 15.70 -7.90
C GLY A 414 -12.89 17.11 -7.34
N ASN A 415 -13.96 17.75 -7.83
CA ASN A 415 -14.55 18.94 -7.21
C ASN A 415 -15.21 18.63 -5.86
N LEU A 416 -16.04 17.59 -5.73
CA LEU A 416 -16.72 17.22 -4.49
C LEU A 416 -15.77 17.15 -3.29
N SER A 417 -14.61 16.49 -3.34
CA SER A 417 -13.76 16.42 -2.12
C SER A 417 -13.19 17.80 -1.72
N ARG A 418 -12.81 18.64 -2.69
CA ARG A 418 -12.35 20.01 -2.42
C ARG A 418 -13.50 20.90 -1.98
N THR A 419 -14.66 20.77 -2.60
CA THR A 419 -15.90 21.48 -2.25
C THR A 419 -16.35 21.07 -0.85
N THR A 420 -16.45 19.77 -0.54
CA THR A 420 -16.71 19.23 0.79
C THR A 420 -15.70 19.75 1.82
N GLN A 421 -14.41 19.81 1.47
CA GLN A 421 -13.42 20.39 2.36
C GLN A 421 -13.62 21.90 2.58
N GLN A 422 -13.89 22.66 1.51
CA GLN A 422 -14.19 24.10 1.60
C GLN A 422 -15.46 24.36 2.42
N LEU A 423 -16.47 23.53 2.25
CA LEU A 423 -17.70 23.55 3.03
C LEU A 423 -17.43 23.23 4.48
N ALA A 424 -16.70 22.16 4.77
CA ALA A 424 -16.29 21.83 6.13
C ALA A 424 -15.52 23.00 6.78
N ARG A 425 -14.57 23.62 6.07
CA ARG A 425 -13.87 24.83 6.54
C ARG A 425 -14.82 25.98 6.82
N GLN A 426 -15.77 26.23 5.93
CA GLN A 426 -16.77 27.27 6.11
C GLN A 426 -17.67 26.97 7.32
N PHE A 427 -18.08 25.72 7.50
CA PHE A 427 -18.87 25.28 8.66
C PHE A 427 -18.10 25.45 9.97
N VAL A 428 -16.84 25.01 10.05
CA VAL A 428 -16.07 25.18 11.29
C VAL A 428 -15.86 26.67 11.59
N ARG A 429 -15.68 27.52 10.57
CA ARG A 429 -15.59 28.99 10.74
C ARG A 429 -16.88 29.62 11.27
N THR A 430 -18.06 29.12 10.89
CA THR A 430 -19.32 29.63 11.45
C THR A 430 -19.57 29.18 12.90
N SER A 431 -18.71 28.31 13.44
CA SER A 431 -18.76 27.82 14.82
C SER A 431 -20.14 27.31 15.26
N PRO A 432 -20.80 26.40 14.49
CA PRO A 432 -22.04 25.79 14.94
C PRO A 432 -21.80 25.00 16.22
N LYS A 433 -22.79 24.98 17.10
CA LYS A 433 -22.77 24.20 18.34
C LYS A 433 -23.18 22.76 18.08
N ARG A 434 -24.18 22.53 17.21
CA ARG A 434 -24.70 21.18 16.94
C ARG A 434 -25.12 21.00 15.49
N ILE A 435 -24.67 19.92 14.86
CA ILE A 435 -25.04 19.57 13.49
C ILE A 435 -25.50 18.11 13.40
N PHE A 436 -26.40 17.85 12.46
CA PHE A 436 -26.74 16.50 12.04
C PHE A 436 -26.08 16.24 10.68
N VAL A 437 -25.41 15.10 10.55
CA VAL A 437 -24.76 14.69 9.30
C VAL A 437 -25.14 13.25 9.01
N SER A 438 -25.88 13.02 7.93
CA SER A 438 -26.19 11.66 7.50
C SER A 438 -25.18 11.09 6.51
N GLU A 439 -24.41 11.97 5.86
CA GLU A 439 -23.46 11.59 4.84
C GLU A 439 -22.06 11.37 5.47
N TYR A 440 -21.56 10.14 5.33
CA TYR A 440 -20.36 9.66 6.01
C TYR A 440 -19.08 10.39 5.59
N HIS A 441 -18.98 10.79 4.31
CA HIS A 441 -17.85 11.54 3.79
C HIS A 441 -17.78 12.96 4.38
N MET A 442 -18.91 13.65 4.47
CA MET A 442 -19.03 14.97 5.07
C MET A 442 -18.70 14.93 6.55
N LEU A 443 -19.14 13.90 7.29
CA LEU A 443 -18.79 13.76 8.70
C LEU A 443 -17.28 13.82 8.89
N HIS A 444 -16.55 12.93 8.22
CA HIS A 444 -15.11 12.79 8.42
C HIS A 444 -14.35 14.05 8.01
N MET A 445 -14.81 14.72 6.95
CA MET A 445 -14.23 16.00 6.54
C MET A 445 -14.48 17.11 7.56
N ILE A 446 -15.66 17.16 8.17
CA ILE A 446 -15.97 18.12 9.25
C ILE A 446 -15.15 17.82 10.49
N LEU A 447 -15.05 16.56 10.90
CA LEU A 447 -14.21 16.15 12.04
C LEU A 447 -12.75 16.52 11.79
N PHE A 448 -12.26 16.31 10.57
CA PHE A 448 -10.93 16.73 10.15
C PHE A 448 -10.72 18.23 10.30
N GLU A 449 -11.58 19.05 9.70
CA GLU A 449 -11.43 20.50 9.79
C GLU A 449 -11.64 21.01 11.23
N LYS A 450 -12.47 20.34 12.05
CA LYS A 450 -12.65 20.63 13.49
C LYS A 450 -11.36 20.44 14.27
N ASP A 451 -10.70 19.30 14.10
CA ASP A 451 -9.43 18.98 14.78
C ASP A 451 -8.32 19.94 14.32
N VAL A 452 -8.23 20.21 13.02
CA VAL A 452 -7.25 21.14 12.46
C VAL A 452 -7.43 22.55 13.00
N GLN A 453 -8.66 22.98 13.27
CA GLN A 453 -8.98 24.30 13.83
C GLN A 453 -9.11 24.31 15.36
N ALA A 454 -8.89 23.17 16.05
CA ALA A 454 -9.04 23.02 17.50
C ALA A 454 -10.41 23.49 18.05
N SER A 455 -11.49 23.32 17.28
CA SER A 455 -12.83 23.76 17.69
C SER A 455 -13.49 22.73 18.60
N ASN A 456 -13.47 22.95 19.92
CA ASN A 456 -13.96 21.96 20.89
C ASN A 456 -15.48 21.93 21.09
N SER A 457 -16.23 22.93 20.62
CA SER A 457 -17.66 23.11 20.95
C SER A 457 -18.65 22.41 20.02
N LEU A 458 -18.20 21.89 18.87
CA LEU A 458 -19.09 21.28 17.87
C LEU A 458 -19.51 19.85 18.24
N ILE A 459 -20.81 19.65 18.43
CA ILE A 459 -21.47 18.34 18.59
C ILE A 459 -21.97 17.86 17.23
N VAL A 460 -21.67 16.61 16.86
CA VAL A 460 -22.07 16.02 15.58
C VAL A 460 -22.89 14.76 15.83
N ASP A 461 -24.13 14.73 15.35
CA ASP A 461 -25.04 13.58 15.42
C ASP A 461 -25.18 12.91 14.05
N MET A 462 -25.30 11.57 14.01
CA MET A 462 -25.30 10.78 12.76
C MET A 462 -26.42 9.75 12.59
N ASN A 463 -26.95 9.19 13.68
CA ASN A 463 -27.84 8.02 13.59
C ASN A 463 -29.25 8.41 13.15
N GLN A 464 -29.86 9.31 13.92
CA GLN A 464 -31.15 9.89 13.60
C GLN A 464 -31.18 11.34 14.08
N PRO A 465 -31.91 12.20 13.37
CA PRO A 465 -32.15 13.56 13.84
C PRO A 465 -32.93 13.47 15.15
N LEU A 466 -32.29 13.87 16.26
CA LEU A 466 -32.96 13.93 17.55
C LEU A 466 -33.92 15.14 17.56
N PRO A 467 -34.94 15.16 18.43
CA PRO A 467 -35.80 16.33 18.62
C PRO A 467 -35.06 17.45 19.40
N VAL A 468 -33.88 17.82 18.93
CA VAL A 468 -33.00 18.84 19.48
C VAL A 468 -32.75 19.92 18.43
N ARG A 469 -32.39 21.12 18.88
CA ARG A 469 -32.03 22.20 17.97
C ARG A 469 -30.68 21.92 17.32
N TYR A 470 -30.70 21.67 16.02
CA TYR A 470 -29.53 21.69 15.15
C TYR A 470 -29.31 23.11 14.62
N ASP A 471 -28.06 23.49 14.38
CA ASP A 471 -27.71 24.68 13.60
C ASP A 471 -27.72 24.36 12.10
N TYR A 472 -27.30 23.15 11.74
CA TYR A 472 -27.28 22.64 10.37
C TYR A 472 -27.72 21.18 10.28
N LEU A 473 -28.42 20.86 9.18
CA LEU A 473 -28.69 19.50 8.74
C LEU A 473 -27.95 19.26 7.42
N ILE A 474 -27.04 18.30 7.41
CA ILE A 474 -26.31 17.86 6.23
C ILE A 474 -26.86 16.49 5.85
N LEU A 475 -27.60 16.45 4.75
CA LEU A 475 -28.35 15.29 4.30
C LEU A 475 -27.80 14.78 2.97
N SER A 476 -27.89 13.48 2.71
CA SER A 476 -27.71 12.96 1.36
C SER A 476 -28.84 13.46 0.45
N PRO A 477 -28.62 13.61 -0.87
CA PRO A 477 -29.62 14.18 -1.79
C PRO A 477 -30.95 13.42 -1.85
N ASP A 478 -30.91 12.13 -1.53
CA ASP A 478 -32.03 11.20 -1.52
C ASP A 478 -32.76 11.14 -0.17
N GLN A 479 -32.17 11.69 0.89
CA GLN A 479 -32.76 11.63 2.22
C GLN A 479 -33.82 12.73 2.43
N THR A 480 -34.99 12.32 2.93
CA THR A 480 -36.06 13.24 3.29
C THR A 480 -35.62 14.18 4.41
N VAL A 481 -35.91 15.48 4.26
CA VAL A 481 -35.63 16.47 5.29
C VAL A 481 -36.52 16.17 6.52
N PRO A 482 -35.94 15.88 7.69
CA PRO A 482 -36.71 15.55 8.89
C PRO A 482 -37.67 16.69 9.24
N SER A 483 -38.94 16.40 9.56
CA SER A 483 -39.91 17.43 9.94
C SER A 483 -39.61 17.96 11.35
N TYR A 484 -39.67 19.29 11.50
CA TYR A 484 -39.42 19.97 12.76
C TYR A 484 -40.47 21.08 12.87
N PRO A 485 -41.58 20.86 13.62
CA PRO A 485 -42.76 21.73 13.55
C PRO A 485 -42.49 23.19 13.96
N ASN A 486 -41.43 23.44 14.74
CA ASN A 486 -41.09 24.77 15.26
C ASN A 486 -39.87 25.42 14.59
N TYR A 487 -39.35 24.84 13.49
CA TYR A 487 -38.11 25.31 12.88
C TYR A 487 -38.23 25.49 11.38
N HIS A 488 -37.75 26.64 10.91
CA HIS A 488 -37.56 26.86 9.49
C HIS A 488 -36.22 26.28 9.03
N LYS A 489 -36.23 25.79 7.79
CA LYS A 489 -35.08 25.20 7.12
C LYS A 489 -34.87 25.95 5.82
N ILE A 490 -33.77 26.68 5.71
CA ILE A 490 -33.32 27.25 4.44
C ILE A 490 -32.23 26.36 3.89
N LEU A 491 -32.37 25.96 2.63
CA LEU A 491 -31.30 25.31 1.89
C LEU A 491 -30.14 26.31 1.75
N ALA A 492 -29.10 26.13 2.57
CA ALA A 492 -27.91 26.96 2.57
C ALA A 492 -26.97 26.57 1.43
N LEU A 493 -26.95 25.29 1.08
CA LEU A 493 -26.16 24.76 -0.02
C LEU A 493 -26.80 23.50 -0.60
N SER A 494 -26.84 23.42 -1.93
CA SER A 494 -27.09 22.18 -2.66
C SER A 494 -25.85 21.77 -3.43
N HIS A 495 -25.38 20.55 -3.22
CA HIS A 495 -24.29 19.97 -3.98
C HIS A 495 -24.60 18.52 -4.33
N ARG A 496 -24.01 18.00 -5.41
CA ARG A 496 -24.33 16.67 -5.97
C ARG A 496 -24.27 15.51 -4.96
N GLY A 497 -23.49 15.66 -3.88
CA GLY A 497 -23.38 14.66 -2.82
C GLY A 497 -23.98 15.04 -1.46
N ALA A 498 -24.47 16.27 -1.29
CA ALA A 498 -25.00 16.72 0.01
C ALA A 498 -25.93 17.93 -0.13
N LEU A 499 -27.02 17.91 0.64
CA LEU A 499 -27.91 19.04 0.86
C LEU A 499 -27.65 19.58 2.27
N VAL A 500 -27.33 20.87 2.37
CA VAL A 500 -27.11 21.52 3.66
C VAL A 500 -28.21 22.52 3.94
N TYR A 501 -28.96 22.27 5.01
CA TYR A 501 -30.00 23.16 5.50
C TYR A 501 -29.49 23.89 6.75
N LYS A 502 -29.65 25.22 6.76
CA LYS A 502 -29.52 26.01 8.00
C LYS A 502 -30.86 25.99 8.72
N VAL A 503 -30.83 25.67 10.00
CA VAL A 503 -32.03 25.57 10.84
C VAL A 503 -32.08 26.79 11.75
N TYR A 504 -33.22 27.47 11.77
CA TYR A 504 -33.45 28.61 12.67
C TYR A 504 -34.86 28.57 13.22
N GLN A 505 -34.98 29.01 14.46
CA GLN A 505 -36.27 29.23 15.11
C GLN A 505 -36.73 30.63 14.69
N PRO A 506 -37.96 30.79 14.17
CA PRO A 506 -38.50 32.13 13.96
C PRO A 506 -38.49 32.86 15.31
N ILE A 507 -37.98 34.09 15.30
CA ILE A 507 -38.11 34.97 16.47
C ILE A 507 -39.62 35.24 16.60
N PRO A 508 -40.21 35.00 17.78
CA PRO A 508 -41.64 35.20 18.00
C PRO A 508 -42.07 36.65 17.74
#